data_AF-A0A0F0LI88-F1
#
_entry.id   AF-A0A0F0LI88-F1
#
_cell.length_a   1.000
_cell.length_b   1.000
_cell.length_c   1.000
_cell.angle_alpha   90.00
_cell.angle_beta   90.00
_cell.angle_gamma   90.00
#
_symmetry.space_group_name_H-M   'P 1'
#
loop_
_entity.id
_entity.type
_entity.pdbx_description
1 polymer ?
#
loop_
_entity_poly.entity_id
_entity_poly.type
_entity_poly.pdbx_seq_one_letter_code
_entity_poly.pdbx_strand_id
1 'polypeptide(L)'
;MNISLSRRLIAASTIALAAVAVVPTIAAAEAPAAAVSAPFAKKVLTPSETLASTPWKTTSARDAQGDRVALDDPAVSNFVGWAYFKADGTFTMYNLDDSPKMHGDWSVAADGSSRWIAAKDANGAVLFQRVVPIVQLDKNVFTYRVFPNAADQSVYYDIVHTKTNHVEPGTGGRGPGAHGGHGAGNGDYHFNNGNAH
;
A
#
# COMPACT_ATOMS: atom_id res chain seq x y z
N MET A 1 3.06 21.13 -57.55
CA MET A 1 1.74 21.52 -58.10
C MET A 1 1.35 20.46 -59.12
N ASN A 2 0.50 19.51 -58.73
CA ASN A 2 -0.37 18.77 -59.64
C ASN A 2 -1.46 18.08 -58.81
N ILE A 3 -2.65 18.16 -59.38
CA ILE A 3 -3.98 17.91 -58.84
C ILE A 3 -4.41 16.51 -59.31
N SER A 4 -5.18 15.79 -58.48
CA SER A 4 -6.46 15.14 -58.87
C SER A 4 -6.79 14.05 -57.83
N LEU A 5 -7.76 14.22 -56.92
CA LEU A 5 -9.23 14.20 -57.06
C LEU A 5 -9.84 12.85 -57.46
N SER A 6 -10.85 12.50 -56.65
CA SER A 6 -12.09 11.79 -56.98
C SER A 6 -12.17 10.32 -56.54
N ARG A 7 -13.29 9.79 -56.04
CA ARG A 7 -14.57 10.24 -55.43
C ARG A 7 -15.43 8.94 -55.33
N ARG A 8 -16.57 9.03 -54.63
CA ARG A 8 -17.75 8.10 -54.60
C ARG A 8 -17.67 7.06 -53.49
N LEU A 9 -18.41 7.09 -52.37
CA LEU A 9 -19.83 7.37 -52.06
C LEU A 9 -20.84 6.46 -52.79
N ILE A 10 -21.86 6.06 -52.01
CA ILE A 10 -23.16 5.39 -52.30
C ILE A 10 -23.22 4.00 -51.63
N ALA A 11 -24.27 3.55 -50.95
CA ALA A 11 -25.44 4.11 -50.26
C ALA A 11 -26.23 2.91 -49.65
N ALA A 12 -27.09 3.18 -48.66
CA ALA A 12 -28.47 2.69 -48.47
C ALA A 12 -28.78 1.20 -48.74
N SER A 13 -29.45 0.39 -47.92
CA SER A 13 -30.65 0.55 -47.06
C SER A 13 -31.46 -0.73 -47.33
N THR A 14 -32.00 -1.42 -46.33
CA THR A 14 -33.31 -2.08 -46.47
C THR A 14 -33.90 -2.42 -45.10
N ILE A 15 -35.16 -2.02 -44.96
CA ILE A 15 -36.11 -2.38 -43.91
C ILE A 15 -36.79 -3.69 -44.33
N ALA A 16 -37.10 -4.58 -43.39
CA ALA A 16 -38.14 -5.58 -43.58
C ALA A 16 -38.96 -5.74 -42.29
N LEU A 17 -40.27 -5.61 -42.46
CA LEU A 17 -41.30 -5.69 -41.41
C LEU A 17 -42.16 -6.94 -41.67
N ALA A 18 -42.57 -7.59 -40.58
CA ALA A 18 -43.76 -8.42 -40.35
C ALA A 18 -43.86 -9.85 -40.93
N ALA A 19 -44.06 -10.82 -40.02
CA ALA A 19 -45.22 -11.72 -40.04
C ALA A 19 -45.43 -12.37 -38.66
N VAL A 20 -46.66 -12.29 -38.16
CA VAL A 20 -47.16 -12.87 -36.91
C VAL A 20 -47.51 -14.34 -37.13
N ALA A 21 -47.04 -15.22 -36.24
CA ALA A 21 -47.57 -16.57 -36.06
C ALA A 21 -47.78 -16.81 -34.56
N VAL A 22 -49.06 -16.94 -34.17
CA VAL A 22 -49.48 -17.32 -32.82
C VAL A 22 -49.55 -18.85 -32.76
N VAL A 23 -48.81 -19.47 -31.85
CA VAL A 23 -48.97 -20.88 -31.44
C VAL A 23 -49.00 -20.91 -29.91
N PRO A 24 -49.99 -21.56 -29.26
CA PRO A 24 -50.10 -21.60 -27.82
C PRO A 24 -49.40 -22.86 -27.29
N THR A 25 -48.39 -22.71 -26.44
CA THR A 25 -47.88 -23.84 -25.64
C THR A 25 -47.15 -23.34 -24.40
N ILE A 26 -47.82 -23.56 -23.26
CA ILE A 26 -47.30 -23.86 -21.92
C ILE A 26 -46.22 -22.90 -21.37
N ALA A 27 -46.63 -22.10 -20.39
CA ALA A 27 -45.73 -21.51 -19.42
C ALA A 27 -45.05 -22.64 -18.64
N ALA A 28 -43.89 -23.09 -19.11
CA ALA A 28 -42.88 -23.65 -18.22
C ALA A 28 -42.34 -22.45 -17.44
N ALA A 29 -42.66 -22.38 -16.15
CA ALA A 29 -42.02 -21.45 -15.24
C ALA A 29 -40.50 -21.60 -15.41
N GLU A 30 -39.84 -20.57 -15.95
CA GLU A 30 -38.40 -20.47 -15.86
C GLU A 30 -38.05 -20.54 -14.38
N ALA A 31 -37.47 -21.68 -13.97
CA ALA A 31 -36.84 -21.78 -12.67
C ALA A 31 -35.92 -20.57 -12.53
N PRO A 32 -36.00 -19.80 -11.42
CA PRO A 32 -35.15 -18.64 -11.26
C PRO A 32 -33.71 -19.09 -11.49
N ALA A 33 -33.06 -18.49 -12.48
CA ALA A 33 -31.66 -18.69 -12.74
C ALA A 33 -30.95 -18.52 -11.40
N ALA A 34 -30.38 -19.62 -10.89
CA ALA A 34 -29.65 -19.61 -9.65
C ALA A 34 -28.66 -18.45 -9.72
N ALA A 35 -28.77 -17.52 -8.77
CA ALA A 35 -27.87 -16.39 -8.69
C ALA A 35 -26.45 -16.93 -8.67
N VAL A 36 -25.74 -16.75 -9.79
CA VAL A 36 -24.33 -17.11 -9.90
C VAL A 36 -23.66 -16.24 -8.86
N SER A 37 -23.24 -16.85 -7.75
CA SER A 37 -22.54 -16.15 -6.69
C SER A 37 -21.30 -15.53 -7.33
N ALA A 38 -21.30 -14.21 -7.47
CA ALA A 38 -20.14 -13.49 -7.94
C ALA A 38 -18.96 -13.90 -7.04
N PRO A 39 -17.81 -14.29 -7.60
CA PRO A 39 -16.66 -14.60 -6.77
C PRO A 39 -16.35 -13.38 -5.91
N PHE A 40 -16.16 -13.58 -4.61
CA PHE A 40 -15.68 -12.54 -3.72
C PHE A 40 -14.41 -11.94 -4.32
N ALA A 41 -14.52 -10.78 -4.94
CA ALA A 41 -13.38 -10.07 -5.48
C ALA A 41 -12.47 -9.75 -4.30
N LYS A 42 -11.24 -10.28 -4.28
CA LYS A 42 -10.24 -9.90 -3.28
C LYS A 42 -10.07 -8.39 -3.37
N LYS A 43 -10.36 -7.67 -2.28
CA LYS A 43 -10.15 -6.22 -2.22
C LYS A 43 -8.70 -5.93 -2.59
N VAL A 44 -8.50 -5.22 -3.69
CA VAL A 44 -7.20 -4.67 -4.06
C VAL A 44 -6.97 -3.46 -3.15
N LEU A 45 -5.93 -3.54 -2.34
CA LEU A 45 -5.55 -2.43 -1.47
C LEU A 45 -4.88 -1.34 -2.31
N THR A 46 -5.20 -0.09 -2.02
CA THR A 46 -4.41 1.05 -2.48
C THR A 46 -2.97 0.98 -1.92
N PRO A 47 -2.01 1.72 -2.49
CA PRO A 47 -0.67 1.83 -1.92
C PRO A 47 -0.69 2.26 -0.44
N SER A 48 -1.47 3.27 -0.08
CA SER A 48 -1.63 3.70 1.32
C SER A 48 -2.21 2.59 2.20
N GLU A 49 -3.30 1.93 1.76
CA GLU A 49 -3.85 0.81 2.53
C GLU A 49 -2.87 -0.36 2.68
N THR A 50 -2.03 -0.61 1.67
CA THR A 50 -0.98 -1.64 1.73
C THR A 50 0.06 -1.29 2.79
N LEU A 51 0.57 -0.05 2.78
CA LEU A 51 1.57 0.40 3.74
C LEU A 51 1.01 0.44 5.18
N ALA A 52 -0.27 0.79 5.34
CA ALA A 52 -0.95 0.82 6.65
C ALA A 52 -1.39 -0.57 7.16
N SER A 53 -1.32 -1.62 6.34
CA SER A 53 -1.89 -2.93 6.67
C SER A 53 -1.11 -3.72 7.73
N THR A 54 0.08 -3.25 8.11
CA THR A 54 0.96 -3.96 9.03
C THR A 54 2.00 -3.01 9.67
N PRO A 55 2.52 -3.37 10.86
CA PRO A 55 3.78 -2.81 11.34
C PRO A 55 4.98 -3.24 10.48
N TRP A 56 6.02 -2.41 10.47
CA TRP A 56 7.22 -2.59 9.67
C TRP A 56 8.48 -2.56 10.54
N LYS A 57 9.45 -3.41 10.20
CA LYS A 57 10.81 -3.42 10.77
C LYS A 57 11.83 -3.11 9.68
N THR A 58 12.76 -2.21 9.92
CA THR A 58 13.95 -2.09 9.07
C THR A 58 14.84 -3.32 9.22
N THR A 59 15.10 -4.04 8.13
CA THR A 59 15.88 -5.31 8.15
C THR A 59 17.12 -5.29 7.28
N SER A 60 17.21 -4.35 6.34
CA SER A 60 18.39 -4.16 5.50
C SER A 60 18.47 -2.72 5.00
N ALA A 61 19.68 -2.29 4.69
CA ALA A 61 19.94 -1.18 3.80
C ALA A 61 20.82 -1.68 2.64
N ARG A 62 20.65 -1.08 1.46
CA ARG A 62 21.49 -1.34 0.29
C ARG A 62 21.96 -0.04 -0.31
N ASP A 63 23.18 0.01 -0.81
CA ASP A 63 23.68 1.17 -1.55
C ASP A 63 23.28 1.12 -3.03
N ALA A 64 23.81 2.07 -3.81
CA ALA A 64 23.52 2.19 -5.23
C ALA A 64 24.06 1.04 -6.09
N GLN A 65 24.95 0.20 -5.57
CA GLN A 65 25.49 -0.98 -6.23
C GLN A 65 24.69 -2.24 -5.86
N GLY A 66 23.76 -2.12 -4.91
CA GLY A 66 22.97 -3.21 -4.36
C GLY A 66 23.65 -3.93 -3.18
N ASP A 67 24.85 -3.47 -2.80
CA ASP A 67 25.63 -4.04 -1.71
C ASP A 67 24.99 -3.72 -0.37
N ARG A 68 25.14 -4.63 0.60
CA ARG A 68 24.54 -4.48 1.92
C ARG A 68 25.30 -3.43 2.71
N VAL A 69 24.57 -2.45 3.25
CA VAL A 69 25.09 -1.48 4.22
C VAL A 69 24.70 -1.92 5.62
N ALA A 70 25.64 -1.84 6.57
CA ALA A 70 25.39 -2.17 7.96
C ALA A 70 24.36 -1.19 8.56
N LEU A 71 23.46 -1.69 9.41
CA LEU A 71 22.36 -0.86 9.94
C LEU A 71 22.81 0.15 11.00
N ASP A 72 24.01 -0.02 11.55
CA ASP A 72 24.68 0.93 12.44
C ASP A 72 25.55 1.95 11.68
N ASP A 73 25.67 1.84 10.36
CA ASP A 73 26.39 2.81 9.54
C ASP A 73 25.74 4.20 9.67
N PRO A 74 26.52 5.28 9.91
CA PRO A 74 26.01 6.63 10.05
C PRO A 74 25.14 7.12 8.88
N ALA A 75 25.37 6.60 7.67
CA ALA A 75 24.60 6.96 6.49
C ALA A 75 23.15 6.46 6.54
N VAL A 76 22.87 5.37 7.28
CA VAL A 76 21.54 4.74 7.29
C VAL A 76 20.92 4.52 8.68
N SER A 77 21.70 4.59 9.76
CA SER A 77 21.25 4.33 11.14
C SER A 77 20.03 5.15 11.55
N ASN A 78 19.94 6.40 11.09
CA ASN A 78 18.79 7.27 11.34
C ASN A 78 17.46 6.78 10.74
N PHE A 79 17.48 5.81 9.81
CA PHE A 79 16.26 5.22 9.22
C PHE A 79 15.85 3.90 9.89
N VAL A 80 16.68 3.35 10.77
CA VAL A 80 16.47 2.04 11.37
C VAL A 80 15.46 2.11 12.51
N GLY A 81 14.45 1.24 12.50
CA GLY A 81 13.49 1.14 13.59
C GLY A 81 12.24 0.35 13.26
N TRP A 82 11.25 0.54 14.12
CA TRP A 82 9.87 0.12 13.91
C TRP A 82 9.07 1.27 13.32
N ALA A 83 8.19 0.99 12.36
CA ALA A 83 7.30 1.99 11.76
C ALA A 83 5.85 1.49 11.73
N TYR A 84 4.95 2.39 12.11
CA TYR A 84 3.51 2.15 12.21
C TYR A 84 2.80 3.23 11.41
N PHE A 85 2.23 2.84 10.27
CA PHE A 85 1.43 3.71 9.42
C PHE A 85 -0.05 3.42 9.68
N LYS A 86 -0.82 4.44 10.05
CA LYS A 86 -2.24 4.31 10.39
C LYS A 86 -3.10 4.80 9.23
N ALA A 87 -4.25 4.16 9.03
CA ALA A 87 -5.17 4.46 7.93
C ALA A 87 -5.77 5.88 8.00
N ASP A 88 -5.70 6.53 9.16
CA ASP A 88 -6.10 7.93 9.35
C ASP A 88 -5.07 8.95 8.84
N GLY A 89 -3.94 8.48 8.29
CA GLY A 89 -2.87 9.34 7.77
C GLY A 89 -1.83 9.73 8.81
N THR A 90 -1.84 9.14 10.01
CA THR A 90 -0.81 9.36 11.04
C THR A 90 0.23 8.23 11.08
N PHE A 91 1.46 8.54 11.50
CA PHE A 91 2.49 7.54 11.70
C PHE A 91 3.22 7.73 13.03
N THR A 92 3.74 6.62 13.55
CA THR A 92 4.67 6.59 14.68
C THR A 92 5.89 5.75 14.31
N MET A 93 7.07 6.15 14.78
CA MET A 93 8.31 5.38 14.66
C MET A 93 9.00 5.27 16.01
N TYR A 94 9.63 4.12 16.22
CA TYR A 94 10.44 3.80 17.38
C TYR A 94 11.80 3.29 16.92
N ASN A 95 12.82 3.46 17.75
CA ASN A 95 14.07 2.73 17.59
C ASN A 95 13.83 1.24 17.87
N LEU A 96 14.80 0.38 17.54
CA LEU A 96 14.67 -1.08 17.74
C LEU A 96 14.63 -1.50 19.21
N ASP A 97 14.99 -0.61 20.13
CA ASP A 97 14.89 -0.77 21.58
C ASP A 97 13.59 -0.20 22.17
N ASP A 98 12.62 0.12 21.31
CA ASP A 98 11.32 0.70 21.65
C ASP A 98 11.37 2.12 22.24
N SER A 99 12.51 2.80 22.19
CA SER A 99 12.56 4.23 22.51
C SER A 99 11.86 5.07 21.44
N PRO A 100 11.09 6.12 21.82
CA PRO A 100 10.40 6.98 20.86
C PRO A 100 11.37 7.63 19.87
N LYS A 101 10.99 7.68 18.59
CA LYS A 101 11.80 8.29 17.53
C LYS A 101 11.15 9.50 16.90
N MET A 102 9.95 9.34 16.34
CA MET A 102 9.19 10.43 15.72
C MET A 102 7.75 10.02 15.43
N HIS A 103 6.88 11.00 15.25
CA HIS A 103 5.49 10.84 14.81
C HIS A 103 5.10 11.96 13.85
N GLY A 104 3.96 11.81 13.19
CA GLY A 104 3.40 12.87 12.36
C GLY A 104 2.40 12.38 11.33
N ASP A 105 2.31 13.09 10.22
CA ASP A 105 1.41 12.75 9.12
C ASP A 105 2.16 12.05 7.98
N TRP A 106 1.46 11.22 7.22
CA TRP A 106 2.01 10.56 6.04
C TRP A 106 0.95 10.36 4.96
N SER A 107 1.43 10.18 3.73
CA SER A 107 0.64 9.70 2.61
C SER A 107 1.53 8.97 1.60
N VAL A 108 0.91 8.20 0.72
CA VAL A 108 1.56 7.62 -0.46
C VAL A 108 0.84 8.14 -1.70
N ALA A 109 1.59 8.46 -2.75
CA ALA A 109 1.02 8.88 -4.03
C ALA A 109 0.08 7.79 -4.57
N ALA A 110 -0.97 8.19 -5.30
CA ALA A 110 -2.00 7.25 -5.77
C ALA A 110 -1.45 6.14 -6.67
N ASP A 111 -0.36 6.43 -7.40
CA ASP A 111 0.37 5.48 -8.25
C ASP A 111 1.38 4.60 -7.47
N GLY A 112 1.57 4.84 -6.17
CA GLY A 112 2.52 4.13 -5.32
C GLY A 112 3.98 4.51 -5.52
N SER A 113 4.27 5.57 -6.29
CA SER A 113 5.65 5.95 -6.66
C SER A 113 6.45 6.59 -5.53
N SER A 114 5.77 7.22 -4.58
CA SER A 114 6.43 7.99 -3.53
C SER A 114 5.64 8.03 -2.23
N ARG A 115 6.35 8.21 -1.12
CA ARG A 115 5.79 8.46 0.21
C ARG A 115 6.16 9.86 0.66
N TRP A 116 5.19 10.61 1.13
CA TRP A 116 5.39 11.86 1.85
C TRP A 116 5.21 11.64 3.36
N ILE A 117 6.03 12.30 4.17
CA ILE A 117 5.85 12.41 5.61
C ILE A 117 6.05 13.87 6.06
N ALA A 118 5.34 14.26 7.12
CA ALA A 118 5.61 15.45 7.92
C ALA A 118 5.78 15.04 9.38
N ALA A 119 7.02 15.06 9.88
CA ALA A 119 7.28 14.80 11.30
C ALA A 119 6.86 16.00 12.13
N LYS A 120 6.25 15.76 13.28
CA LYS A 120 5.71 16.80 14.16
C LYS A 120 6.29 16.69 15.57
N ASP A 121 6.30 17.81 16.28
CA ASP A 121 6.55 17.83 17.72
C ASP A 121 5.28 17.42 18.50
N ALA A 122 5.37 17.48 19.84
CA ALA A 122 4.24 17.17 20.72
C ALA A 122 3.08 18.19 20.63
N ASN A 123 3.34 19.41 20.14
CA ASN A 123 2.34 20.45 19.95
C ASN A 123 1.68 20.39 18.55
N GLY A 124 2.14 19.46 17.69
CA GLY A 124 1.68 19.32 16.31
C GLY A 124 2.39 20.24 15.31
N ALA A 125 3.43 20.97 15.72
CA ALA A 125 4.23 21.79 14.82
C ALA A 125 5.12 20.90 13.94
N VAL A 126 5.17 21.21 12.64
CA VAL A 126 5.99 20.44 11.69
C VAL A 126 7.48 20.71 11.92
N LEU A 127 8.24 19.66 12.21
CA LEU A 127 9.69 19.68 12.37
C LEU A 127 10.41 19.58 11.02
N PHE A 128 9.95 18.66 10.16
CA PHE A 128 10.44 18.54 8.80
C PHE A 128 9.42 17.81 7.92
N GLN A 129 9.59 17.94 6.61
CA GLN A 129 8.86 17.16 5.62
C GLN A 129 9.83 16.42 4.71
N ARG A 130 9.40 15.28 4.17
CA ARG A 130 10.20 14.52 3.22
C ARG A 130 9.31 13.75 2.25
N VAL A 131 9.65 13.84 0.97
CA VAL A 131 9.17 12.92 -0.08
C VAL A 131 10.29 11.95 -0.39
N VAL A 132 9.99 10.65 -0.42
CA VAL A 132 10.93 9.61 -0.85
C VAL A 132 10.34 8.77 -1.97
N PRO A 133 11.11 8.37 -2.99
CA PRO A 133 10.69 7.36 -3.94
C PRO A 133 10.48 6.02 -3.24
N ILE A 134 9.42 5.31 -3.63
CA ILE A 134 9.18 3.92 -3.25
C ILE A 134 9.79 3.04 -4.33
N VAL A 135 10.66 2.11 -3.91
CA VAL A 135 11.30 1.12 -4.80
C VAL A 135 10.47 -0.16 -4.85
N GLN A 136 9.87 -0.54 -3.71
CA GLN A 136 9.00 -1.70 -3.60
C GLN A 136 7.95 -1.46 -2.53
N LEU A 137 6.71 -1.84 -2.81
CA LEU A 137 5.64 -1.86 -1.83
C LEU A 137 4.70 -3.04 -2.12
N ASP A 138 4.71 -4.02 -1.23
CA ASP A 138 3.78 -5.13 -1.21
C ASP A 138 3.40 -5.49 0.25
N LYS A 139 2.73 -6.62 0.46
CA LYS A 139 2.24 -7.02 1.79
C LYS A 139 3.35 -7.44 2.78
N ASN A 140 4.55 -7.70 2.29
CA ASN A 140 5.67 -8.25 3.04
C ASN A 140 6.88 -7.33 3.05
N VAL A 141 7.08 -6.54 1.99
CA VAL A 141 8.26 -5.68 1.81
C VAL A 141 7.84 -4.25 1.47
N PHE A 142 8.49 -3.30 2.15
CA PHE A 142 8.42 -1.88 1.86
C PHE A 142 9.84 -1.32 1.77
N THR A 143 10.24 -0.91 0.58
CA THR A 143 11.56 -0.33 0.30
C THR A 143 11.38 1.08 -0.25
N TYR A 144 12.12 2.03 0.31
CA TYR A 144 12.20 3.39 -0.20
C TYR A 144 13.64 3.84 -0.34
N ARG A 145 13.86 4.82 -1.23
CA ARG A 145 15.18 5.37 -1.53
C ARG A 145 15.41 6.68 -0.81
N VAL A 146 16.61 6.85 -0.25
CA VAL A 146 17.07 8.12 0.33
C VAL A 146 18.35 8.58 -0.36
N PHE A 147 18.48 9.89 -0.49
CA PHE A 147 19.65 10.55 -1.08
C PHE A 147 20.32 11.38 0.03
N PRO A 148 21.57 11.09 0.40
CA PRO A 148 22.32 11.91 1.35
C PRO A 148 22.45 13.36 0.87
N ASN A 149 22.58 13.54 -0.44
CA ASN A 149 22.58 14.83 -1.10
C ASN A 149 21.49 14.84 -2.19
N ALA A 150 20.49 15.72 -2.05
CA ALA A 150 19.41 15.80 -3.04
C ALA A 150 19.86 16.25 -4.44
N ALA A 151 21.01 16.93 -4.54
CA ALA A 151 21.60 17.35 -5.81
C ALA A 151 22.38 16.23 -6.52
N ASP A 152 22.73 15.15 -5.82
CA ASP A 152 23.45 14.01 -6.36
C ASP A 152 22.66 12.72 -6.14
N GLN A 153 21.93 12.32 -7.17
CA GLN A 153 21.13 11.09 -7.14
C GLN A 153 21.93 9.82 -7.49
N SER A 154 23.23 9.95 -7.79
CA SER A 154 24.09 8.78 -8.03
C SER A 154 24.43 8.04 -6.75
N VAL A 155 24.41 8.76 -5.61
CA VAL A 155 24.58 8.20 -4.27
C VAL A 155 23.20 8.07 -3.61
N TYR A 156 22.80 6.84 -3.32
CA TYR A 156 21.57 6.57 -2.62
C TYR A 156 21.65 5.33 -1.75
N TYR A 157 20.71 5.25 -0.81
CA TYR A 157 20.47 4.04 -0.02
C TYR A 157 19.03 3.62 -0.12
N ASP A 158 18.80 2.34 -0.38
CA ASP A 158 17.49 1.70 -0.34
C ASP A 158 17.28 1.10 1.04
N ILE A 159 16.31 1.65 1.79
CA ILE A 159 15.99 1.22 3.15
C ILE A 159 14.87 0.19 3.07
N VAL A 160 15.19 -1.05 3.42
CA VAL A 160 14.28 -2.20 3.30
C VAL A 160 13.60 -2.45 4.63
N HIS A 161 12.28 -2.45 4.60
CA HIS A 161 11.43 -2.87 5.70
C HIS A 161 10.72 -4.17 5.35
N THR A 162 10.62 -5.06 6.33
CA THR A 162 9.77 -6.24 6.23
C THR A 162 8.63 -6.13 7.23
N LYS A 163 7.49 -6.70 6.85
CA LYS A 163 6.35 -6.88 7.74
C LYS A 163 6.78 -7.52 9.06
N THR A 164 6.24 -7.04 10.16
CA THR A 164 6.43 -7.60 11.50
C THR A 164 5.12 -7.65 12.28
N ASN A 165 5.08 -8.49 13.30
CA ASN A 165 4.00 -8.55 14.29
C ASN A 165 4.33 -7.75 15.56
N HIS A 166 5.38 -6.91 15.53
CA HIS A 166 5.75 -6.06 16.65
C HIS A 166 4.60 -5.12 17.02
N VAL A 167 4.25 -5.09 18.31
CA VAL A 167 3.18 -4.26 18.84
C VAL A 167 3.69 -2.83 18.99
N GLU A 168 2.89 -1.82 18.60
CA GLU A 168 3.26 -0.41 18.83
C GLU A 168 3.40 -0.17 20.34
N PRO A 169 4.56 0.30 20.83
CA PRO A 169 4.74 0.60 22.24
C PRO A 169 3.65 1.54 22.77
N GLY A 170 3.15 1.26 23.97
CA GLY A 170 2.08 2.03 24.62
C GLY A 170 0.65 1.75 24.15
N THR A 171 0.43 0.85 23.17
CA THR A 171 -0.93 0.57 22.63
C THR A 171 -1.60 -0.69 23.21
N GLY A 172 -0.90 -1.47 24.03
CA GLY A 172 -1.43 -2.68 24.65
C GLY A 172 -1.82 -3.78 23.65
N GLY A 173 -1.18 -3.86 22.48
CA GLY A 173 -1.43 -4.91 21.49
C GLY A 173 -2.50 -4.58 20.44
N ARG A 174 -3.15 -3.41 20.53
CA ARG A 174 -4.07 -2.95 19.47
C ARG A 174 -3.26 -2.41 18.31
N GLY A 175 -2.94 -3.30 17.36
CA GLY A 175 -2.24 -2.93 16.13
C GLY A 175 -2.95 -1.84 15.32
N PRO A 176 -2.27 -1.28 14.30
CA PRO A 176 -2.83 -0.23 13.45
C PRO A 176 -4.09 -0.76 12.73
N GLY A 177 -5.27 -0.27 13.12
CA GLY A 177 -6.57 -0.66 12.56
C GLY A 177 -7.67 -0.99 13.57
N ALA A 178 -7.38 -1.05 14.87
CA ALA A 178 -8.39 -1.38 15.89
C ALA A 178 -9.18 -0.14 16.37
N HIS A 179 -10.16 0.31 15.59
CA HIS A 179 -11.29 1.06 16.15
C HIS A 179 -12.26 0.08 16.82
N GLY A 180 -12.07 -0.18 18.12
CA GLY A 180 -12.93 -1.06 18.89
C GLY A 180 -12.73 -0.84 20.39
N GLY A 181 -13.84 -0.58 21.08
CA GLY A 181 -13.89 -0.13 22.47
C GLY A 181 -13.40 -1.12 23.52
N HIS A 182 -13.30 -0.59 24.74
CA HIS A 182 -12.89 -1.23 25.98
C HIS A 182 -13.32 -2.70 26.13
N GLY A 183 -12.34 -3.56 26.41
CA GLY A 183 -12.56 -4.91 26.91
C GLY A 183 -11.29 -5.41 27.58
N ALA A 184 -11.27 -5.40 28.91
CA ALA A 184 -10.25 -6.05 29.71
C ALA A 184 -10.31 -7.56 29.45
N GLY A 185 -9.16 -8.20 29.24
CA GLY A 185 -9.07 -9.65 29.09
C GLY A 185 -7.63 -10.11 29.23
N ASN A 186 -7.30 -10.63 30.42
CA ASN A 186 -6.16 -11.51 30.62
C ASN A 186 -6.25 -12.69 29.65
N GLY A 187 -5.19 -12.97 28.91
CA GLY A 187 -5.09 -14.15 28.05
C GLY A 187 -3.64 -14.43 27.69
N ASP A 188 -3.11 -15.50 28.28
CA ASP A 188 -1.78 -16.04 28.04
C ASP A 188 -1.47 -16.19 26.54
N TYR A 189 -0.42 -15.51 26.07
CA TYR A 189 0.12 -15.74 24.74
C TYR A 189 1.37 -16.63 24.84
N HIS A 190 1.19 -17.90 24.50
CA HIS A 190 2.29 -18.83 24.22
C HIS A 190 3.08 -18.35 22.98
N PHE A 191 4.36 -18.03 23.18
CA PHE A 191 5.31 -17.73 22.11
C PHE A 191 5.86 -19.04 21.52
N ASN A 192 5.61 -19.29 20.24
CA ASN A 192 6.40 -20.24 19.45
C ASN A 192 7.37 -19.44 18.56
N ASN A 193 8.58 -19.21 19.07
CA ASN A 193 9.67 -18.62 18.30
C ASN A 193 10.42 -19.72 17.56
N GLY A 194 9.92 -20.08 16.38
CA GLY A 194 10.60 -20.96 15.45
C GLY A 194 11.31 -20.17 14.36
N ASN A 195 12.54 -19.75 14.61
CA ASN A 195 13.56 -19.71 13.55
C ASN A 195 14.96 -19.88 14.17
N ALA A 196 15.44 -21.11 14.12
CA ALA A 196 16.78 -21.49 14.51
C ALA A 196 17.61 -21.73 13.25
N HIS A 197 18.80 -21.11 13.25
CA HIS A 197 19.99 -21.33 12.40
C HIS A 197 19.91 -20.99 10.90
#